data_AF-A0A3B7C4R0-F1
#
_entry.id   AF-A0A3B7C4R0-F1
#
_cell.length_a   1.000
_cell.length_b   1.000
_cell.length_c   1.000
_cell.angle_alpha   90.00
_cell.angle_beta   90.00
_cell.angle_gamma   90.00
#
_symmetry.space_group_name_H-M   'P 1'
#
loop_
_entity.id
_entity.type
_entity.pdbx_description
1 polymer ?
#
loop_
_entity_poly.entity_id
_entity_poly.type
_entity_poly.pdbx_seq_one_letter_code
_entity_poly.pdbx_strand_id
1 'polypeptide(L)'
;MLKVIKVFLIIPVILLSLRSCKNELNPKEIILKSLEAHGGLEKWKSVKEISYKKTTILYDSLGAIEKKIIQTHKNIFSPKFRAEMVWVENTVQKKVVFEDDKISVYFDNVIQGDSDLKEKYYKSVIAAHYVIWQPYKLLDEEVILSYVGIDTIDSKEVYIVKVTYFNDDGSSANTWWYYFDVLTYKLVGNMVHHGTTYSYIVNTKYEDKTGLSLNAERKSYMTDSLRNPRFLRADYSYEILGFN
;
A
#
# COMPACT_ATOMS: atom_id res chain seq x y z
N MET A 1 2.53 52.36 -69.02
CA MET A 1 3.31 51.97 -67.82
C MET A 1 2.35 51.90 -66.65
N LEU A 2 1.99 50.68 -66.25
CA LEU A 2 1.01 50.40 -65.19
C LEU A 2 1.78 50.14 -63.88
N LYS A 3 1.55 50.95 -62.83
CA LYS A 3 2.08 50.68 -61.48
C LYS A 3 1.07 49.82 -60.72
N VAL A 4 1.40 48.55 -60.53
CA VAL A 4 0.65 47.63 -59.67
C VAL A 4 1.10 47.84 -58.23
N ILE A 5 0.22 48.39 -57.39
CA ILE A 5 0.43 48.48 -55.95
C ILE A 5 0.03 47.13 -55.33
N LYS A 6 1.01 46.36 -54.86
CA LYS A 6 0.77 45.14 -54.07
C LYS A 6 0.45 45.55 -52.63
N VAL A 7 -0.82 45.43 -52.25
CA VAL A 7 -1.23 45.50 -50.84
C VAL A 7 -0.88 44.16 -50.20
N PHE A 8 0.12 44.14 -49.32
CA PHE A 8 0.44 42.98 -48.48
C PHE A 8 -0.59 42.90 -47.35
N LEU A 9 -1.46 41.88 -47.41
CA LEU A 9 -2.37 41.53 -46.33
C LEU A 9 -1.55 40.76 -45.27
N ILE A 10 -1.16 41.43 -44.18
CA ILE A 10 -0.59 40.75 -43.01
C ILE A 10 -1.76 40.18 -42.19
N ILE A 11 -1.93 38.86 -42.24
CA ILE A 11 -2.81 38.12 -41.34
C ILE A 11 -2.03 37.86 -40.04
N PRO A 12 -2.47 38.36 -38.87
CA PRO A 12 -1.88 37.98 -37.61
C PRO A 12 -2.37 36.58 -37.24
N VAL A 13 -1.48 35.59 -37.31
CA VAL A 13 -1.70 34.25 -36.77
C VAL A 13 -1.71 34.36 -35.25
N ILE A 14 -2.89 34.54 -34.68
CA ILE A 14 -3.13 34.39 -33.25
C ILE A 14 -2.98 32.90 -32.94
N LEU A 15 -1.78 32.50 -32.49
CA LEU A 15 -1.57 31.24 -31.79
C LEU A 15 -2.36 31.29 -30.48
N LEU A 16 -3.63 30.90 -30.55
CA LEU A 16 -4.41 30.46 -29.40
C LEU A 16 -3.72 29.21 -28.85
N SER A 17 -2.82 29.43 -27.90
CA SER A 17 -2.34 28.39 -27.00
C SER A 17 -3.54 27.92 -26.17
N LEU A 18 -4.24 26.91 -26.67
CA LEU A 18 -5.12 26.06 -25.89
C LEU A 18 -4.24 25.36 -24.85
N ARG A 19 -3.91 26.04 -23.76
CA ARG A 19 -3.55 25.37 -22.51
C ARG A 19 -4.81 24.64 -22.09
N SER A 20 -4.93 23.39 -22.52
CA SER A 20 -5.83 22.43 -21.92
C SER A 20 -5.44 22.36 -20.44
N CYS A 21 -6.16 23.09 -19.59
CA CYS A 21 -6.24 22.74 -18.18
C CYS A 21 -6.88 21.35 -18.14
N LYS A 22 -6.05 20.31 -18.23
CA LYS A 22 -6.47 19.00 -17.72
C LYS A 22 -6.80 19.25 -16.26
N ASN A 23 -8.07 19.18 -15.89
CA ASN A 23 -8.46 19.11 -14.50
C ASN A 23 -7.76 17.89 -13.93
N GLU A 24 -6.68 18.12 -13.19
CA GLU A 24 -5.93 17.08 -12.52
C GLU A 24 -6.87 16.47 -11.47
N LEU A 25 -7.12 15.16 -11.57
CA LEU A 25 -7.97 14.45 -10.62
C LEU A 25 -7.37 14.62 -9.23
N ASN A 26 -8.21 14.98 -8.26
CA ASN A 26 -7.75 15.15 -6.88
C ASN A 26 -7.40 13.77 -6.31
N PRO A 27 -6.13 13.49 -5.94
CA PRO A 27 -5.73 12.18 -5.42
C PRO A 27 -6.45 11.81 -4.12
N LYS A 28 -6.86 12.80 -3.33
CA LYS A 28 -7.68 12.57 -2.13
C LYS A 28 -9.08 12.07 -2.48
N GLU A 29 -9.66 12.54 -3.58
CA GLU A 29 -10.97 12.05 -4.06
C GLU A 29 -10.88 10.58 -4.51
N ILE A 30 -9.81 10.20 -5.20
CA ILE A 30 -9.56 8.81 -5.59
C ILE A 30 -9.48 7.91 -4.35
N ILE A 31 -8.72 8.33 -3.32
CA ILE A 31 -8.60 7.57 -2.08
C ILE A 31 -9.95 7.48 -1.36
N LEU A 32 -10.71 8.56 -1.23
CA LEU A 32 -12.03 8.55 -0.59
C LEU A 32 -13.00 7.60 -1.29
N LYS A 33 -13.07 7.63 -2.63
CA LYS A 33 -13.86 6.67 -3.41
C LYS A 33 -13.36 5.24 -3.21
N SER A 34 -12.05 5.05 -3.06
CA SER A 34 -11.49 3.75 -2.72
C SER A 34 -11.94 3.28 -1.34
N LEU A 35 -11.98 4.14 -0.32
CA LEU A 35 -12.46 3.74 1.01
C LEU A 35 -13.90 3.24 0.96
N GLU A 36 -14.77 3.93 0.21
CA GLU A 36 -16.15 3.49 -0.02
C GLU A 36 -16.21 2.14 -0.75
N ALA A 37 -15.40 1.96 -1.79
CA ALA A 37 -15.29 0.68 -2.51
C ALA A 37 -14.76 -0.48 -1.63
N HIS A 38 -14.15 -0.18 -0.48
CA HIS A 38 -13.70 -1.19 0.49
C HIS A 38 -14.63 -1.36 1.69
N GLY A 39 -15.80 -0.72 1.70
CA GLY A 39 -16.81 -0.87 2.78
C GLY A 39 -17.01 0.37 3.65
N GLY A 40 -16.33 1.47 3.32
CA GLY A 40 -16.57 2.80 3.90
C GLY A 40 -15.88 3.04 5.25
N LEU A 41 -15.72 4.33 5.57
CA LEU A 41 -15.04 4.78 6.79
C LEU A 41 -15.80 4.41 8.07
N GLU A 42 -17.12 4.51 8.07
CA GLU A 42 -17.93 4.27 9.28
C GLU A 42 -17.80 2.83 9.77
N LYS A 43 -17.79 1.87 8.84
CA LYS A 43 -17.61 0.47 9.17
C LYS A 43 -16.17 0.16 9.62
N TRP A 44 -15.18 0.78 9.01
CA TRP A 44 -13.79 0.65 9.46
C TRP A 44 -13.58 1.21 10.87
N LYS A 45 -14.18 2.37 11.18
CA LYS A 45 -14.09 3.00 12.51
C LYS A 45 -14.86 2.25 13.60
N SER A 46 -15.86 1.44 13.24
CA SER A 46 -16.63 0.67 14.21
C SER A 46 -15.95 -0.63 14.64
N VAL A 47 -14.86 -1.03 13.97
CA VAL A 47 -14.10 -2.23 14.31
C VAL A 47 -13.49 -2.09 15.70
N LYS A 48 -13.81 -3.03 16.58
CA LYS A 48 -13.26 -3.17 17.93
C LYS A 48 -12.10 -4.14 17.95
N GLU A 49 -12.19 -5.21 17.17
CA GLU A 49 -11.18 -6.27 17.14
C GLU A 49 -11.14 -6.98 15.78
N ILE A 50 -9.93 -7.30 15.33
CA ILE A 50 -9.71 -8.25 14.24
C ILE A 50 -8.63 -9.25 14.64
N SER A 51 -8.83 -10.52 14.29
CA SER A 51 -7.79 -11.53 14.32
C SER A 51 -7.70 -12.24 12.98
N TYR A 52 -6.48 -12.51 12.53
CA TYR A 52 -6.25 -13.13 11.24
C TYR A 52 -4.97 -13.96 11.24
N LYS A 53 -4.95 -15.00 10.40
CA LYS A 53 -3.75 -15.76 10.10
C LYS A 53 -3.14 -15.23 8.81
N LYS A 54 -1.87 -14.84 8.87
CA LYS A 54 -1.07 -14.44 7.71
C LYS A 54 -0.10 -15.57 7.36
N THR A 55 -0.15 -16.05 6.13
CA THR A 55 0.91 -16.89 5.56
C THR A 55 1.76 -16.03 4.64
N THR A 56 3.08 -16.13 4.76
CA THR A 56 4.05 -15.51 3.85
C THR A 56 4.94 -16.61 3.28
N ILE A 57 5.02 -16.72 1.96
CA ILE A 57 5.99 -17.57 1.26
C ILE A 57 6.96 -16.64 0.54
N LEU A 58 8.25 -16.81 0.81
CA LEU A 58 9.33 -16.08 0.16
C LEU A 58 10.01 -17.00 -0.86
N TYR A 59 10.26 -16.47 -2.05
CA TYR A 59 10.92 -17.18 -3.14
C TYR A 59 12.22 -16.49 -3.54
N ASP A 60 13.22 -17.29 -3.93
CA ASP A 60 14.44 -16.78 -4.55
C ASP A 60 14.18 -16.38 -6.01
N SER A 61 15.21 -15.90 -6.70
CA SER A 61 15.09 -15.48 -8.10
C SER A 61 14.84 -16.62 -9.09
N LEU A 62 15.00 -17.88 -8.67
CA LEU A 62 14.72 -19.08 -9.46
C LEU A 62 13.32 -19.63 -9.18
N GLY A 63 12.58 -19.03 -8.23
CA GLY A 63 11.24 -19.46 -7.83
C GLY A 63 11.22 -20.57 -6.78
N ALA A 64 12.36 -20.93 -6.18
CA ALA A 64 12.40 -21.90 -5.09
C ALA A 64 11.96 -21.23 -3.77
N ILE A 65 11.28 -22.00 -2.91
CA ILE A 65 10.83 -21.51 -1.61
C ILE A 65 12.04 -21.35 -0.69
N GLU A 66 12.35 -20.12 -0.30
CA GLU A 66 13.37 -19.80 0.70
C GLU A 66 12.83 -19.96 2.12
N LYS A 67 11.58 -19.50 2.33
CA LYS A 67 10.98 -19.45 3.66
C LYS A 67 9.46 -19.45 3.58
N LYS A 68 8.84 -20.15 4.53
CA LYS A 68 7.40 -20.06 4.81
C LYS A 68 7.19 -19.64 6.25
N ILE A 69 6.39 -18.60 6.46
CA ILE A 69 6.07 -18.05 7.78
C ILE A 69 4.56 -18.05 7.92
N ILE A 70 4.04 -18.61 9.01
CA ILE A 70 2.63 -18.55 9.37
C ILE A 70 2.53 -17.83 10.69
N GLN A 71 1.81 -16.70 10.71
CA GLN A 71 1.68 -15.83 11.87
C GLN A 71 0.21 -15.60 12.16
N THR A 72 -0.17 -15.67 13.43
CA THR A 72 -1.48 -15.20 13.90
C THR A 72 -1.33 -13.79 14.41
N HIS A 73 -2.19 -12.90 13.92
CA HIS A 73 -2.25 -11.51 14.31
C HIS A 73 -3.57 -11.22 15.02
N LYS A 74 -3.53 -10.32 16.00
CA LYS A 74 -4.70 -9.77 16.67
C LYS A 74 -4.53 -8.27 16.82
N ASN A 75 -5.51 -7.47 16.44
CA ASN A 75 -5.57 -6.03 16.70
C ASN A 75 -6.84 -5.73 17.48
N ILE A 76 -6.70 -4.99 18.58
CA ILE A 76 -7.78 -4.50 19.43
C ILE A 76 -7.71 -2.97 19.36
N PHE A 77 -8.83 -2.31 19.12
CA PHE A 77 -8.90 -0.86 18.90
C PHE A 77 -9.51 -0.10 20.07
N SER A 78 -10.33 -0.78 20.90
CA SER A 78 -11.05 -0.18 22.02
C SER A 78 -10.83 -1.01 23.29
N PRO A 79 -10.57 -0.40 24.46
CA PRO A 79 -10.50 1.06 24.71
C PRO A 79 -9.20 1.71 24.24
N LYS A 80 -8.16 0.94 23.92
CA LYS A 80 -6.88 1.40 23.41
C LYS A 80 -6.36 0.45 22.34
N PHE A 81 -5.49 0.95 21.47
CA PHE A 81 -4.86 0.12 20.46
C PHE A 81 -3.88 -0.88 21.08
N ARG A 82 -4.06 -2.16 20.76
CA ARG A 82 -3.16 -3.25 21.08
C ARG A 82 -2.99 -4.16 19.88
N ALA A 83 -1.76 -4.52 19.55
CA ALA A 83 -1.46 -5.49 18.51
C ALA A 83 -0.66 -6.66 19.07
N GLU A 84 -1.02 -7.87 18.65
CA GLU A 84 -0.32 -9.10 18.99
C GLU A 84 0.01 -9.89 17.73
N MET A 85 1.20 -10.48 17.68
CA MET A 85 1.69 -11.32 16.59
C MET A 85 2.38 -12.55 17.17
N VAL A 86 1.91 -13.74 16.81
CA VAL A 86 2.38 -15.02 17.34
C VAL A 86 2.73 -15.97 16.20
N TRP A 87 3.86 -16.65 16.30
CA TRP A 87 4.29 -17.67 15.34
C TRP A 87 5.29 -18.64 15.97
N VAL A 88 5.60 -19.72 15.25
CA VAL A 88 6.67 -20.66 15.62
C VAL A 88 7.78 -20.55 14.58
N GLU A 89 9.03 -20.42 15.04
CA GLU A 89 10.22 -20.45 14.17
C GLU A 89 11.26 -21.36 14.82
N ASN A 90 11.73 -22.39 14.10
CA ASN A 90 12.71 -23.37 14.60
C ASN A 90 12.33 -23.92 15.99
N THR A 91 11.09 -24.39 16.13
CA THR A 91 10.48 -24.89 17.38
C THR A 91 10.28 -23.89 18.52
N VAL A 92 10.78 -22.65 18.39
CA VAL A 92 10.60 -21.59 19.39
C VAL A 92 9.28 -20.87 19.13
N GLN A 93 8.42 -20.78 20.14
CA GLN A 93 7.22 -19.95 20.09
C GLN A 93 7.62 -18.49 20.28
N LYS A 94 7.31 -17.66 19.28
CA LYS A 94 7.54 -16.23 19.30
C LYS A 94 6.23 -15.50 19.48
N LYS A 95 6.23 -14.51 20.37
CA LYS A 95 5.11 -13.61 20.60
C LYS A 95 5.62 -12.18 20.68
N VAL A 96 4.93 -11.29 19.99
CA VAL A 96 5.17 -9.84 20.02
C VAL A 96 3.87 -9.18 20.46
N VAL A 97 3.95 -8.26 21.41
CA VAL A 97 2.82 -7.46 21.90
C VAL A 97 3.21 -5.99 21.81
N PHE A 98 2.40 -5.20 21.13
CA PHE A 98 2.45 -3.75 21.11
C PHE A 98 1.25 -3.20 21.86
N GLU A 99 1.48 -2.44 22.92
CA GLU A 99 0.45 -1.86 23.79
C GLU A 99 1.04 -0.66 24.54
N ASP A 100 0.26 0.42 24.71
CA ASP A 100 0.69 1.65 25.38
C ASP A 100 2.06 2.15 24.89
N ASP A 101 2.24 2.19 23.56
CA ASP A 101 3.47 2.58 22.85
C ASP A 101 4.73 1.79 23.22
N LYS A 102 4.54 0.59 23.80
CA LYS A 102 5.63 -0.31 24.20
C LYS A 102 5.54 -1.62 23.44
N ILE A 103 6.71 -2.08 22.98
CA ILE A 103 6.87 -3.38 22.33
C ILE A 103 7.49 -4.38 23.32
N SER A 104 6.82 -5.51 23.50
CA SER A 104 7.29 -6.65 24.28
C SER A 104 7.46 -7.86 23.37
N VAL A 105 8.62 -8.50 23.43
CA VAL A 105 8.99 -9.64 22.59
C VAL A 105 9.27 -10.83 23.51
N TYR A 106 8.70 -11.98 23.20
CA TYR A 106 8.84 -13.20 23.98
C TYR A 106 9.26 -14.36 23.10
N PHE A 107 10.23 -15.15 23.56
CA PHE A 107 10.59 -16.46 23.03
C PHE A 107 10.32 -17.51 24.10
N ASP A 108 9.43 -18.46 23.84
CA ASP A 108 8.98 -19.48 24.80
C ASP A 108 8.58 -18.87 26.16
N ASN A 109 7.81 -17.77 26.10
CA ASN A 109 7.36 -16.96 27.23
C ASN A 109 8.46 -16.20 28.00
N VAL A 110 9.71 -16.26 27.56
CA VAL A 110 10.81 -15.46 28.13
C VAL A 110 10.90 -14.12 27.42
N ILE A 111 10.80 -13.02 28.19
CA ILE A 111 10.92 -11.67 27.65
C ILE A 111 12.32 -11.40 27.10
N GLN A 112 12.39 -10.78 25.94
CA GLN A 112 13.64 -10.42 25.28
C GLN A 112 13.95 -8.93 25.54
N GLY A 113 15.16 -8.66 26.03
CA GLY A 113 15.60 -7.31 26.41
C GLY A 113 16.18 -6.48 25.26
N ASP A 114 16.69 -7.14 24.23
CA ASP A 114 17.44 -6.58 23.09
C ASP A 114 16.65 -5.48 22.35
N SER A 115 17.28 -4.31 22.19
CA SER A 115 16.69 -3.12 21.57
C SER A 115 16.47 -3.29 20.07
N ASP A 116 17.42 -3.88 19.36
CA ASP A 116 17.39 -4.03 17.90
C ASP A 116 16.30 -5.04 17.51
N LEU A 117 16.17 -6.10 18.32
CA LEU A 117 15.11 -7.08 18.21
C LEU A 117 13.73 -6.44 18.42
N LYS A 118 13.59 -5.58 19.43
CA LYS A 118 12.37 -4.84 19.70
C LYS A 118 12.01 -3.90 18.56
N GLU A 119 12.97 -3.14 18.04
CA GLU A 119 12.77 -2.23 16.90
C GLU A 119 12.34 -3.00 15.65
N LYS A 120 13.03 -4.11 15.35
CA LYS A 120 12.68 -4.99 14.23
C LYS A 120 11.23 -5.47 14.30
N TYR A 121 10.79 -5.94 15.46
CA TYR A 121 9.42 -6.45 15.60
C TYR A 121 8.38 -5.34 15.71
N TYR A 122 8.72 -4.17 16.25
CA TYR A 122 7.89 -2.98 16.17
C TYR A 122 7.59 -2.63 14.69
N LYS A 123 8.63 -2.51 13.85
CA LYS A 123 8.47 -2.27 12.41
C LYS A 123 7.59 -3.34 11.73
N SER A 124 7.76 -4.61 12.12
CA SER A 124 6.94 -5.71 11.60
C SER A 124 5.46 -5.60 11.99
N VAL A 125 5.15 -5.21 13.22
CA VAL A 125 3.77 -5.03 13.70
C VAL A 125 3.10 -3.86 12.98
N ILE A 126 3.78 -2.72 12.90
CA ILE A 126 3.27 -1.53 12.22
C ILE A 126 3.06 -1.80 10.73
N ALA A 127 4.00 -2.47 10.06
CA ALA A 127 3.85 -2.84 8.65
C ALA A 127 2.68 -3.81 8.42
N ALA A 128 2.49 -4.81 9.28
CA ALA A 128 1.35 -5.73 9.19
C ALA A 128 0.01 -5.01 9.40
N HIS A 129 -0.04 -4.11 10.39
CA HIS A 129 -1.19 -3.27 10.66
C HIS A 129 -1.51 -2.37 9.46
N TYR A 130 -0.50 -1.71 8.90
CA TYR A 130 -0.67 -0.86 7.71
C TYR A 130 -1.25 -1.64 6.53
N VAL A 131 -0.67 -2.81 6.22
CA VAL A 131 -1.05 -3.63 5.06
C VAL A 131 -2.48 -4.16 5.13
N ILE A 132 -2.91 -4.69 6.28
CA ILE A 132 -4.26 -5.26 6.38
C ILE A 132 -5.34 -4.18 6.25
N TRP A 133 -5.02 -2.93 6.62
CA TRP A 133 -5.93 -1.79 6.58
C TRP A 133 -5.72 -0.86 5.38
N GLN A 134 -5.02 -1.28 4.33
CA GLN A 134 -5.08 -0.56 3.05
C GLN A 134 -6.48 -0.70 2.45
N PRO A 135 -7.08 0.36 1.87
CA PRO A 135 -6.54 1.71 1.67
C PRO A 135 -6.78 2.73 2.80
N TYR A 136 -7.44 2.37 3.90
CA TYR A 136 -7.83 3.29 4.99
C TYR A 136 -6.67 4.10 5.58
N LYS A 137 -5.46 3.53 5.60
CA LYS A 137 -4.24 4.18 6.11
C LYS A 137 -3.61 5.20 5.14
N LEU A 138 -4.20 5.43 3.96
CA LEU A 138 -3.70 6.41 2.97
C LEU A 138 -4.18 7.85 3.23
N LEU A 139 -5.00 8.08 4.26
CA LEU A 139 -5.46 9.41 4.69
C LEU A 139 -4.81 9.91 5.99
N ASP A 140 -3.79 9.21 6.50
CA ASP A 140 -3.07 9.63 7.71
C ASP A 140 -2.44 11.03 7.50
N GLU A 141 -2.37 11.86 8.56
CA GLU A 141 -2.18 13.33 8.48
C GLU A 141 -0.82 13.81 7.90
N GLU A 142 0.12 12.91 7.62
CA GLU A 142 1.51 13.21 7.23
C GLU A 142 1.88 12.75 5.81
N VAL A 143 0.89 12.57 4.91
CA VAL A 143 1.13 12.09 3.54
C VAL A 143 1.04 13.18 2.48
N ILE A 144 2.05 13.28 1.61
CA ILE A 144 1.93 14.06 0.37
C ILE A 144 1.39 13.15 -0.72
N LEU A 145 0.19 13.49 -1.19
CA LEU A 145 -0.52 12.80 -2.26
C LEU A 145 -0.33 13.56 -3.58
N SER A 146 0.02 12.85 -4.64
CA SER A 146 0.08 13.40 -6.00
C SER A 146 -0.56 12.44 -6.99
N TYR A 147 -1.39 12.96 -7.89
CA TYR A 147 -1.93 12.18 -8.98
C TYR A 147 -0.88 12.10 -10.09
N VAL A 148 -0.55 10.90 -10.54
CA VAL A 148 0.48 10.71 -11.58
C VAL A 148 -0.14 10.55 -12.96
N GLY A 149 -1.33 9.95 -13.04
CA GLY A 149 -2.02 9.70 -14.30
C GLY A 149 -2.79 8.39 -14.32
N ILE A 150 -3.09 7.93 -15.52
CA ILE A 150 -3.72 6.64 -15.81
C ILE A 150 -2.67 5.69 -16.39
N ASP A 151 -2.78 4.42 -16.06
CA ASP A 151 -1.95 3.34 -16.58
C ASP A 151 -2.82 2.10 -16.81
N THR A 152 -2.27 1.05 -17.42
CA THR A 152 -2.95 -0.23 -17.64
C THR A 152 -2.23 -1.35 -16.90
N ILE A 153 -2.96 -2.08 -16.08
CA ILE A 153 -2.49 -3.26 -15.32
C ILE A 153 -3.46 -4.41 -15.59
N ASP A 154 -2.97 -5.53 -16.13
CA ASP A 154 -3.78 -6.72 -16.44
C ASP A 154 -5.08 -6.38 -17.21
N SER A 155 -4.95 -5.56 -18.25
CA SER A 155 -6.07 -5.05 -19.07
C SER A 155 -7.09 -4.18 -18.34
N LYS A 156 -6.79 -3.70 -17.13
CA LYS A 156 -7.58 -2.72 -16.39
C LYS A 156 -6.89 -1.37 -16.41
N GLU A 157 -7.66 -0.32 -16.69
CA GLU A 157 -7.19 1.04 -16.47
C GLU A 157 -7.15 1.32 -14.96
N VAL A 158 -6.08 1.96 -14.51
CA VAL A 158 -5.87 2.33 -13.11
C VAL A 158 -5.47 3.79 -12.97
N TYR A 159 -6.01 4.47 -11.97
CA TYR A 159 -5.45 5.72 -11.47
C TYR A 159 -4.19 5.44 -10.66
N ILE A 160 -3.15 6.22 -10.88
CA ILE A 160 -1.92 6.19 -10.11
C ILE A 160 -1.90 7.35 -9.12
N VAL A 161 -1.88 7.04 -7.82
CA VAL A 161 -1.61 8.02 -6.77
C VAL A 161 -0.25 7.73 -6.16
N LYS A 162 0.67 8.69 -6.28
CA LYS A 162 1.98 8.64 -5.61
C LYS A 162 1.85 9.22 -4.21
N VAL A 163 2.38 8.47 -3.24
CA VAL A 163 2.43 8.83 -1.82
C VAL A 163 3.89 8.94 -1.42
N THR A 164 4.26 10.11 -0.89
CA THR A 164 5.61 10.36 -0.38
C THR A 164 5.52 10.58 1.12
N TYR A 165 6.34 9.81 1.85
CA TYR A 165 6.57 9.95 3.29
C TYR A 165 7.92 10.62 3.51
N PHE A 166 8.05 11.39 4.58
CA PHE A 166 9.29 12.06 4.97
C PHE A 166 9.74 11.53 6.33
N ASN A 167 11.05 11.41 6.51
CA ASN A 167 11.63 11.17 7.82
C ASN A 167 11.62 12.48 8.64
N ASP A 168 11.85 12.39 9.95
CA ASP A 168 11.90 13.55 10.86
C ASP A 168 12.94 14.61 10.46
N ASP A 169 13.99 14.20 9.74
CA ASP A 169 15.04 15.08 9.21
C ASP A 169 14.67 15.74 7.85
N GLY A 170 13.45 15.51 7.35
CA GLY A 170 12.95 16.02 6.08
C GLY A 170 13.43 15.27 4.85
N SER A 171 14.23 14.20 4.99
CA SER A 171 14.62 13.35 3.86
C SER A 171 13.44 12.50 3.37
N SER A 172 13.36 12.26 2.06
CA SER A 172 12.32 11.39 1.50
C SER A 172 12.53 9.96 1.96
N ALA A 173 11.51 9.37 2.57
CA ALA A 173 11.47 7.94 2.85
C ALA A 173 11.14 7.15 1.57
N ASN A 174 10.58 5.96 1.74
CA ASN A 174 10.13 5.12 0.62
C ASN A 174 9.08 5.85 -0.22
N THR A 175 9.22 5.77 -1.54
CA THR A 175 8.22 6.28 -2.48
C THR A 175 7.23 5.16 -2.83
N TRP A 176 5.94 5.44 -2.70
CA TRP A 176 4.88 4.50 -3.02
C TRP A 176 4.03 5.01 -4.18
N TRP A 177 3.61 4.09 -5.05
CA TRP A 177 2.60 4.32 -6.08
C TRP A 177 1.47 3.34 -5.85
N TYR A 178 0.27 3.86 -5.63
CA TYR A 178 -0.94 3.07 -5.45
C TYR A 178 -1.76 3.07 -6.74
N TYR A 179 -2.29 1.90 -7.09
CA TYR A 179 -3.05 1.67 -8.32
C TYR A 179 -4.50 1.40 -7.96
N PHE A 180 -5.39 2.27 -8.41
CA PHE A 180 -6.83 2.18 -8.15
C PHE A 180 -7.55 1.91 -9.47
N ASP A 181 -8.31 0.83 -9.55
CA ASP A 181 -9.13 0.53 -10.72
C ASP A 181 -10.06 1.70 -11.05
N VAL A 182 -10.06 2.20 -12.30
CA VAL A 182 -10.80 3.44 -12.63
C VAL A 182 -12.32 3.29 -12.56
N LEU A 183 -12.83 2.06 -12.69
CA LEU A 183 -14.27 1.78 -12.70
C LEU A 183 -14.81 1.56 -11.29
N THR A 184 -14.07 0.81 -10.48
CA THR A 184 -14.50 0.34 -9.16
C THR A 184 -13.83 1.07 -8.00
N TYR A 185 -12.77 1.84 -8.27
CA TYR A 185 -11.90 2.48 -7.27
C TYR A 185 -11.23 1.50 -6.29
N LYS A 186 -11.29 0.18 -6.54
CA LYS A 186 -10.60 -0.79 -5.70
C LYS A 186 -9.08 -0.66 -5.83
N LEU A 187 -8.37 -0.83 -4.72
CA LEU A 187 -6.92 -0.72 -4.67
C LEU A 187 -6.33 -2.04 -5.19
N VAL A 188 -6.00 -2.10 -6.47
CA VAL A 188 -5.54 -3.35 -7.11
C VAL A 188 -4.10 -3.70 -6.80
N GLY A 189 -3.31 -2.75 -6.30
CA GLY A 189 -1.93 -2.99 -5.90
C GLY A 189 -1.16 -1.72 -5.64
N ASN A 190 0.12 -1.88 -5.37
CA ASN A 190 1.04 -0.78 -5.17
C ASN A 190 2.45 -1.13 -5.64
N MET A 191 3.25 -0.14 -5.97
CA MET A 191 4.69 -0.26 -6.16
C MET A 191 5.40 0.53 -5.08
N VAL A 192 6.53 0.03 -4.60
CA VAL A 192 7.39 0.74 -3.64
C VAL A 192 8.82 0.74 -4.15
N HIS A 193 9.45 1.91 -4.04
CA HIS A 193 10.90 2.06 -4.17
C HIS A 193 11.50 2.12 -2.78
N HIS A 194 12.35 1.14 -2.46
CA HIS A 194 13.03 1.01 -1.17
C HIS A 194 14.53 0.77 -1.42
N GLY A 195 15.37 1.73 -1.01
CA GLY A 195 16.81 1.70 -1.25
C GLY A 195 17.11 1.70 -2.75
N THR A 196 17.62 0.58 -3.27
CA THR A 196 17.96 0.37 -4.69
C THR A 196 16.98 -0.55 -5.42
N THR A 197 15.89 -0.94 -4.76
CA THR A 197 14.99 -1.99 -5.24
C THR A 197 13.57 -1.48 -5.45
N TYR A 198 12.90 -2.05 -6.46
CA TYR A 198 11.48 -1.82 -6.72
C TYR A 198 10.71 -3.12 -6.46
N SER A 199 9.64 -3.02 -5.67
CA SER A 199 8.72 -4.12 -5.43
C SER A 199 7.33 -3.72 -5.90
N TYR A 200 6.75 -4.55 -6.78
CA TYR A 200 5.38 -4.40 -7.24
C TYR A 200 4.50 -5.44 -6.56
N ILE A 201 3.53 -4.97 -5.77
CA ILE A 201 2.61 -5.80 -5.00
C ILE A 201 1.21 -5.70 -5.57
N VAL A 202 0.62 -6.84 -5.91
CA VAL A 202 -0.73 -6.95 -6.48
C VAL A 202 -1.66 -7.61 -5.48
N ASN A 203 -2.86 -7.04 -5.31
CA ASN A 203 -3.93 -7.63 -4.54
C ASN A 203 -4.73 -8.56 -5.46
N THR A 204 -4.51 -9.87 -5.31
CA THR A 204 -5.12 -10.89 -6.18
C THR A 204 -6.49 -11.32 -5.68
N LYS A 205 -6.78 -11.09 -4.40
CA LYS A 205 -8.07 -11.42 -3.79
C LYS A 205 -8.35 -10.54 -2.58
N TYR A 206 -9.63 -10.26 -2.36
CA TYR A 206 -10.15 -9.60 -1.17
C TYR A 206 -11.04 -10.56 -0.40
N GLU A 207 -11.08 -10.41 0.92
CA GLU A 207 -12.10 -11.02 1.76
C GLU A 207 -13.28 -10.07 1.88
N ASP A 208 -14.49 -10.62 1.99
CA ASP A 208 -15.74 -9.86 2.08
C ASP A 208 -16.59 -10.26 3.29
N LYS A 209 -16.09 -11.15 4.16
CA LYS A 209 -16.84 -11.70 5.30
C LYS A 209 -17.01 -10.70 6.42
N THR A 210 -16.04 -9.81 6.59
CA THR A 210 -16.14 -8.66 7.50
C THR A 210 -17.14 -7.62 6.97
N GLY A 211 -17.50 -7.73 5.68
CA GLY A 211 -18.16 -6.73 4.85
C GLY A 211 -17.37 -5.42 4.74
N LEU A 212 -16.08 -5.47 5.03
CA LEU A 212 -15.06 -4.65 4.39
C LEU A 212 -14.46 -5.47 3.22
N SER A 213 -13.65 -4.85 2.36
CA SER A 213 -12.93 -5.52 1.28
C SER A 213 -11.45 -5.64 1.62
N LEU A 214 -11.08 -6.33 2.71
CA LEU A 214 -9.68 -6.40 3.15
C LEU A 214 -8.86 -7.32 2.25
N ASN A 215 -7.53 -7.18 2.30
CA ASN A 215 -6.61 -8.05 1.56
C ASN A 215 -6.77 -9.52 2.00
N ALA A 216 -7.02 -10.43 1.05
CA ALA A 216 -7.04 -11.87 1.29
C ALA A 216 -5.84 -12.59 0.67
N GLU A 217 -5.45 -12.20 -0.55
CA GLU A 217 -4.27 -12.75 -1.22
C GLU A 217 -3.52 -11.62 -1.94
N ARG A 218 -2.20 -11.64 -1.83
CA ARG A 218 -1.32 -10.66 -2.46
C ARG A 218 -0.06 -11.33 -2.99
N LYS A 219 0.47 -10.82 -4.10
CA LYS A 219 1.76 -11.25 -4.65
C LYS A 219 2.69 -10.07 -4.79
N SER A 220 3.94 -10.22 -4.38
CA SER A 220 5.00 -9.23 -4.56
C SER A 220 6.01 -9.73 -5.57
N TYR A 221 6.29 -8.92 -6.58
CA TYR A 221 7.28 -9.15 -7.60
C TYR A 221 8.43 -8.18 -7.42
N MET A 222 9.66 -8.67 -7.55
CA MET A 222 10.81 -7.81 -7.75
C MET A 222 10.72 -7.25 -9.17
N THR A 223 10.85 -5.93 -9.34
CA THR A 223 10.73 -5.27 -10.64
C THR A 223 11.88 -4.30 -10.90
N ASP A 224 11.93 -3.75 -12.11
CA ASP A 224 12.65 -2.50 -12.36
C ASP A 224 11.77 -1.26 -12.08
N SER A 225 12.29 -0.07 -12.39
CA SER A 225 11.59 1.22 -12.22
C SER A 225 10.40 1.41 -13.16
N LEU A 226 10.28 0.58 -14.21
CA LEU A 226 9.18 0.58 -15.17
C LEU A 226 8.13 -0.49 -14.83
N ARG A 227 8.24 -1.13 -13.65
CA ARG A 227 7.36 -2.20 -13.19
C ARG A 227 7.43 -3.48 -14.03
N ASN A 228 8.52 -3.70 -14.78
CA ASN A 228 8.73 -4.97 -15.48
C ASN A 228 9.07 -6.07 -14.44
N PRO A 229 8.25 -7.14 -14.32
CA PRO A 229 8.50 -8.20 -13.36
C PRO A 229 9.78 -8.98 -13.68
N ARG A 230 10.64 -9.17 -12.68
CA ARG A 230 11.83 -10.02 -12.77
C ARG A 230 11.56 -11.41 -12.23
N PHE A 231 11.01 -11.49 -11.02
CA PHE A 231 10.60 -12.75 -10.39
C PHE A 231 9.57 -12.49 -9.28
N LEU A 232 8.78 -13.52 -8.95
CA LEU A 232 7.90 -13.52 -7.78
C LEU A 232 8.76 -13.56 -6.53
N ARG A 233 8.74 -12.51 -5.70
CA ARG A 233 9.51 -12.46 -4.45
C ARG A 233 8.73 -13.03 -3.28
N ALA A 234 7.42 -12.79 -3.23
CA ALA A 234 6.59 -13.25 -2.13
C ALA A 234 5.13 -13.50 -2.51
N ASP A 235 4.52 -14.46 -1.82
CA ASP A 235 3.07 -14.72 -1.82
C ASP A 235 2.55 -14.56 -0.39
N TYR A 236 1.43 -13.85 -0.25
CA TYR A 236 0.80 -13.58 1.03
C TYR A 236 -0.65 -14.03 0.98
N SER A 237 -1.08 -14.78 2.00
CA SER A 237 -2.49 -15.06 2.23
C SER A 237 -2.92 -14.67 3.63
N TYR A 238 -4.16 -14.20 3.74
CA TYR A 238 -4.77 -13.71 4.96
C TYR A 238 -6.11 -14.42 5.16
N GLU A 239 -6.29 -15.00 6.33
CA GLU A 239 -7.54 -15.64 6.73
C GLU A 239 -8.06 -14.97 7.99
N ILE A 240 -9.24 -14.36 7.90
CA ILE A 240 -9.90 -13.75 9.06
C ILE A 240 -10.38 -14.87 10.00
N LEU A 241 -9.92 -14.80 11.25
CA LEU A 241 -10.28 -15.75 12.32
C LEU A 241 -11.38 -15.18 13.23
N GLY A 242 -11.46 -13.86 13.36
CA GLY A 242 -12.48 -13.18 14.15
C GLY A 242 -12.52 -11.69 13.83
N PHE A 243 -13.71 -11.10 13.87
CA PHE A 243 -13.95 -9.70 13.52
C PHE A 243 -15.15 -9.17 14.29
N ASN A 244 -14.97 -8.11 15.08
CA ASN A 244 -15.97 -7.51 15.96
C ASN A 244 -15.85 -5.99 16.00
#